data_AF-A0A2G6QRK6-F1
#
_entry.id   AF-A0A2G6QRK6-F1
#
_cell.length_a   1.000
_cell.length_b   1.000
_cell.length_c   1.000
_cell.angle_alpha   90.00
_cell.angle_beta   90.00
_cell.angle_gamma   90.00
#
_symmetry.space_group_name_H-M   'P 1'
#
loop_
_entity.id
_entity.type
_entity.pdbx_description
1 polymer ?
#
loop_
_entity_poly.entity_id
_entity_poly.type
_entity_poly.pdbx_seq_one_letter_code
_entity_poly.pdbx_strand_id
1 'polypeptide(L)'
;MTNDVHELIPKTVTLVRQWLETAERIPVPSAAAQLAGMLKDEAGLEFVVGFVDEVVRPEDLAVAAHNLSRIGKNPPNFLGWHLKLAVRLGALLAPAAPKIVIPIARKVLRKMVGHLIVDATDSKLGKALTQLRKQQVSLNLNLLSEAVLGETEATRRLEGTKKLLARDDVDYVSIKVSATVAPQQRWGFEETVTDIVERLRPLYQIAVSAKGTKFINLDMEEYKDLALTMEVFTRLLSEPEFTNLRAG
;
A
#
# COMPACT_ATOMS: atom_id res chain seq x y z
N MET A 1 9.33 -18.14 -36.22
CA MET A 1 8.84 -17.29 -35.10
C MET A 1 9.88 -16.31 -34.56
N THR A 2 11.16 -16.38 -34.94
CA THR A 2 12.22 -15.48 -34.43
C THR A 2 12.29 -14.10 -35.11
N ASN A 3 11.74 -13.91 -36.32
CA ASN A 3 11.75 -12.61 -37.00
C ASN A 3 10.77 -11.58 -36.39
N ASP A 4 9.74 -12.04 -35.67
CA ASP A 4 8.66 -11.19 -35.17
C ASP A 4 9.13 -10.29 -34.00
N VAL A 5 9.96 -10.81 -33.10
CA VAL A 5 10.53 -10.03 -31.98
C VAL A 5 11.46 -8.92 -32.48
N HIS A 6 12.25 -9.19 -33.52
CA HIS A 6 13.16 -8.20 -34.09
C HIS A 6 12.42 -7.03 -34.76
N GLU A 7 11.23 -7.26 -35.32
CA GLU A 7 10.37 -6.21 -35.88
C GLU A 7 9.62 -5.43 -34.80
N LEU A 8 9.39 -6.01 -33.63
CA LEU A 8 8.78 -5.34 -32.48
C LEU A 8 9.74 -4.36 -31.81
N ILE A 9 11.05 -4.63 -31.79
CA ILE A 9 12.04 -3.78 -31.12
C ILE A 9 11.95 -2.30 -31.58
N PRO A 10 12.01 -1.98 -32.90
CA PRO A 10 11.87 -0.58 -33.34
C PRO A 10 10.53 0.05 -32.96
N LYS A 11 9.44 -0.72 -32.98
CA LYS A 11 8.10 -0.25 -32.61
C LYS A 11 8.02 0.06 -31.12
N THR A 12 8.56 -0.82 -30.26
CA THR A 12 8.66 -0.61 -28.82
C THR A 12 9.50 0.62 -28.50
N VAL A 13 10.67 0.77 -29.12
CA VAL A 13 11.52 1.96 -28.92
C VAL A 13 10.78 3.24 -29.31
N THR A 14 10.07 3.23 -30.44
CA THR A 14 9.28 4.37 -30.90
C THR A 14 8.17 4.72 -29.92
N LEU A 15 7.43 3.73 -29.44
CA LEU A 15 6.36 3.91 -28.47
C LEU A 15 6.87 4.49 -27.15
N VAL A 16 7.99 3.96 -26.64
CA VAL A 16 8.61 4.46 -25.40
C VAL A 16 9.06 5.91 -25.56
N ARG A 17 9.66 6.27 -26.71
CA ARG A 17 10.03 7.67 -26.98
C ARG A 17 8.81 8.60 -26.96
N GLN A 18 7.71 8.20 -27.59
CA GLN A 18 6.47 8.95 -27.57
C GLN A 18 5.92 9.12 -26.14
N TRP A 19 5.99 8.08 -25.31
CA TRP A 19 5.59 8.16 -23.91
C TRP A 19 6.47 9.13 -23.11
N LEU A 20 7.79 9.10 -23.31
CA LEU A 20 8.71 10.02 -22.64
C LEU A 20 8.45 11.47 -23.05
N GLU A 21 8.34 11.75 -24.36
CA GLU A 21 8.03 13.08 -24.88
C GLU A 21 6.68 13.61 -24.38
N THR A 22 5.69 12.72 -24.25
CA THR A 22 4.37 13.08 -23.71
C THR A 22 4.46 13.36 -22.21
N ALA A 23 5.17 12.51 -21.46
CA ALA A 23 5.33 12.64 -20.02
C ALA A 23 6.07 13.93 -19.63
N GLU A 24 7.08 14.36 -20.40
CA GLU A 24 7.80 15.61 -20.18
C GLU A 24 6.90 16.86 -20.22
N ARG A 25 5.76 16.78 -20.92
CA ARG A 25 4.79 17.88 -21.02
C ARG A 25 3.77 17.87 -19.87
N ILE A 26 3.71 16.80 -19.09
CA ILE A 26 2.77 16.68 -17.97
C ILE A 26 3.41 17.31 -16.72
N PRO A 27 2.73 18.28 -16.07
CA PRO A 27 3.29 18.91 -14.88
C PRO A 27 3.43 17.90 -13.74
N VAL A 28 4.63 17.84 -13.16
CA VAL A 28 4.91 16.93 -12.03
C VAL A 28 4.26 17.49 -10.76
N PRO A 29 3.40 16.72 -10.07
CA PRO A 29 2.82 17.15 -8.79
C PRO A 29 3.91 17.44 -7.77
N SER A 30 3.71 18.46 -6.93
CA SER A 30 4.68 18.86 -5.90
C SER A 30 5.12 17.70 -4.99
N ALA A 31 4.19 16.80 -4.63
CA ALA A 31 4.52 15.62 -3.83
C ALA A 31 5.43 14.63 -4.57
N ALA A 32 5.24 14.44 -5.88
CA ALA A 32 6.12 13.59 -6.70
C ALA A 32 7.51 14.23 -6.86
N ALA A 33 7.59 15.55 -7.01
CA ALA A 33 8.86 16.27 -7.03
C ALA A 33 9.61 16.15 -5.69
N GLN A 34 8.91 16.21 -4.56
CA GLN A 34 9.48 15.99 -3.23
C GLN A 34 10.01 14.56 -3.06
N LEU A 35 9.25 13.55 -3.50
CA LEU A 35 9.69 12.15 -3.48
C LEU A 35 10.93 11.94 -4.36
N ALA A 36 10.94 12.51 -5.57
CA ALA A 36 12.11 12.47 -6.45
C ALA A 36 13.33 13.18 -5.84
N GLY A 37 13.12 14.31 -5.17
CA GLY A 37 14.16 15.01 -4.43
C GLY A 37 14.72 14.17 -3.29
N MET A 38 13.86 13.51 -2.51
CA MET A 38 14.24 12.60 -1.43
C MET A 38 15.12 11.45 -1.94
N LEU A 39 14.78 10.84 -3.07
CA LEU A 39 15.55 9.74 -3.66
C LEU A 39 16.91 10.18 -4.22
N LYS A 40 17.05 11.44 -4.62
CA LYS A 40 18.31 12.01 -5.15
C LYS A 40 19.25 12.52 -4.07
N ASP A 41 18.73 12.82 -2.89
CA ASP A 41 19.49 13.33 -1.75
C ASP A 41 20.08 12.17 -0.96
N GLU A 42 21.40 12.15 -0.79
CA GLU A 42 22.11 11.10 -0.04
C GLU A 42 21.58 10.95 1.38
N ALA A 43 21.20 12.05 2.03
CA ALA A 43 20.62 12.06 3.38
C ALA A 43 19.08 11.98 3.35
N GLY A 44 18.46 12.03 2.17
CA GLY A 44 17.02 12.13 2.02
C GLY A 44 16.28 10.89 2.52
N LEU A 45 16.77 9.70 2.13
CA LEU A 45 16.19 8.43 2.54
C LEU A 45 16.32 8.22 4.06
N GLU A 46 17.50 8.43 4.63
CA GLU A 46 17.75 8.28 6.06
C GLU A 46 16.86 9.21 6.89
N PHE A 47 16.74 10.48 6.46
CA PHE A 47 15.86 11.44 7.12
C PHE A 47 14.40 10.99 7.13
N VAL A 48 13.88 10.49 6.00
CA VAL A 48 12.47 10.09 5.90
C VAL A 48 12.20 8.81 6.68
N VAL A 49 13.07 7.81 6.59
CA VAL A 49 12.97 6.58 7.39
C VAL A 49 13.01 6.92 8.87
N GLY A 50 14.00 7.69 9.32
CA GLY A 50 14.11 8.14 10.71
C GLY A 50 12.90 8.95 11.16
N PHE A 51 12.39 9.86 10.32
CA PHE A 51 11.20 10.65 10.68
C PHE A 51 9.96 9.76 10.84
N VAL A 52 9.74 8.81 9.93
CA VAL A 52 8.60 7.90 10.02
C VAL A 52 8.74 6.98 11.25
N ASP A 53 9.88 6.33 11.41
CA ASP A 53 10.07 5.32 12.46
C ASP A 53 10.23 5.91 13.86
N GLU A 54 10.80 7.12 13.97
CA GLU A 54 11.13 7.68 15.27
C GLU A 54 10.25 8.86 15.71
N VAL A 55 9.47 9.47 14.81
CA VAL A 55 8.59 10.61 15.14
C VAL A 55 7.11 10.26 14.93
N VAL A 56 6.80 9.56 13.85
CA VAL A 56 5.41 9.23 13.49
C VAL A 56 4.94 7.98 14.20
N ARG A 57 5.74 6.91 14.14
CA ARG A 57 5.40 5.59 14.71
C ARG A 57 5.26 5.56 16.24
N PRO A 58 6.11 6.22 17.05
CA PRO A 58 6.06 6.05 18.50
C PRO A 58 4.74 6.56 19.11
N GLU A 59 4.16 5.82 20.04
CA GLU A 59 2.94 6.28 20.73
C GLU A 59 3.22 7.40 21.73
N ASP A 60 4.41 7.37 22.36
CA ASP A 60 4.86 8.37 23.32
C ASP A 60 5.31 9.67 22.61
N LEU A 61 4.62 10.78 22.92
CA LEU A 61 4.89 12.09 22.36
C LEU A 61 6.21 12.71 22.83
N ALA A 62 6.68 12.40 24.05
CA ALA A 62 7.96 12.87 24.55
C ALA A 62 9.12 12.17 23.83
N VAL A 63 9.01 10.85 23.61
CA VAL A 63 10.00 10.10 22.80
C VAL A 63 10.04 10.63 21.38
N ALA A 64 8.88 10.78 20.73
CA ALA A 64 8.79 11.35 19.38
C ALA A 64 9.36 12.77 19.30
N ALA A 65 9.19 13.58 20.35
CA ALA A 65 9.75 14.92 20.44
C ALA A 65 11.27 14.96 20.57
N HIS A 66 11.84 14.07 21.38
CA HIS A 66 13.29 13.95 21.49
C HIS A 66 13.91 13.53 20.15
N ASN A 67 13.29 12.56 19.48
CA ASN A 67 13.74 12.10 18.17
C ASN A 67 13.60 13.18 17.09
N LEU A 68 12.49 13.93 17.06
CA LEU A 68 12.33 15.07 16.15
C LEU A 68 13.39 16.14 16.40
N SER A 69 13.75 16.39 17.67
CA SER A 69 14.83 17.30 18.03
C SER A 69 16.19 16.85 17.52
N ARG A 70 16.44 15.54 17.44
CA ARG A 70 17.67 14.96 16.90
C ARG A 70 17.71 15.01 15.37
N ILE A 71 16.67 14.49 14.72
CA ILE A 71 16.59 14.35 13.26
C ILE A 71 16.47 15.73 12.58
N GLY A 72 15.73 16.67 13.17
CA GLY A 72 15.47 17.97 12.54
C GLY A 72 16.60 19.01 12.66
N LYS A 73 17.76 18.68 13.25
CA LYS A 73 18.94 19.57 13.29
C LYS A 73 19.48 19.85 11.89
N ASN A 74 19.53 18.81 11.06
CA ASN A 74 20.07 18.87 9.70
C ASN A 74 19.00 18.43 8.70
N PRO A 75 18.00 19.29 8.40
CA PRO A 75 16.98 18.93 7.43
C PRO A 75 17.61 18.77 6.03
N PRO A 76 17.28 17.72 5.29
CA PRO A 76 17.88 17.38 4.00
C PRO A 76 17.59 18.42 2.93
N ASN A 77 18.41 18.43 1.88
CA ASN A 77 18.39 19.43 0.82
C ASN A 77 17.18 19.34 -0.10
N PHE A 78 16.55 18.17 -0.20
CA PHE A 78 15.30 18.01 -0.95
C PHE A 78 14.15 18.85 -0.40
N LEU A 79 14.19 19.24 0.89
CA LEU A 79 13.17 20.09 1.48
C LEU A 79 13.35 21.55 1.04
N GLY A 80 12.26 22.16 0.57
CA GLY A 80 12.23 23.61 0.33
C GLY A 80 12.57 24.40 1.59
N TRP A 81 13.11 25.62 1.43
CA TRP A 81 13.59 26.45 2.55
C TRP A 81 12.55 26.63 3.67
N HIS A 82 11.27 26.76 3.31
CA HIS A 82 10.15 26.91 4.24
C HIS A 82 9.92 25.63 5.08
N LEU A 83 10.07 24.45 4.46
CA LEU A 83 10.00 23.17 5.16
C LEU A 83 11.23 22.95 6.04
N LYS A 84 12.43 23.30 5.58
CA LYS A 84 13.65 23.25 6.39
C LYS A 84 13.50 24.10 7.66
N LEU A 85 12.95 25.31 7.52
CA LEU A 85 12.69 26.19 8.66
C LEU A 85 11.65 25.57 9.61
N ALA A 86 10.54 25.06 9.07
CA ALA A 86 9.51 24.40 9.87
C ALA A 86 10.05 23.19 10.65
N VAL A 87 10.88 22.36 10.01
CA VAL A 87 11.53 21.20 10.65
C VAL A 87 12.48 21.65 11.76
N ARG A 88 13.31 22.68 11.52
CA ARG A 88 14.22 23.22 12.54
C ARG A 88 13.48 23.80 13.74
N LEU A 89 12.42 24.58 13.49
CA LEU A 89 11.58 25.12 14.56
C LEU A 89 10.87 24.01 15.33
N GLY A 90 10.33 23.02 14.62
CA GLY A 90 9.75 21.83 15.22
C GLY A 90 10.75 21.09 16.10
N ALA A 91 11.97 20.86 15.61
CA ALA A 91 13.04 20.20 16.35
C ALA A 91 13.46 20.96 17.63
N LEU A 92 13.49 22.29 17.57
CA LEU A 92 13.81 23.13 18.72
C LEU A 92 12.69 23.13 19.77
N LEU A 93 11.44 23.24 19.34
CA LEU A 93 10.28 23.36 20.23
C LEU A 93 9.74 22.01 20.72
N ALA A 94 10.04 20.92 20.00
CA ALA A 94 9.48 19.60 20.28
C ALA A 94 9.67 19.14 21.73
N PRO A 95 10.88 19.21 22.35
CA PRO A 95 11.07 18.79 23.73
C PRO A 95 10.26 19.61 24.75
N ALA A 96 10.02 20.90 24.48
CA ALA A 96 9.29 21.79 25.38
C ALA A 96 7.77 21.67 25.21
N ALA A 97 7.28 21.37 24.01
CA ALA A 97 5.86 21.29 23.69
C ALA A 97 5.47 20.04 22.86
N PRO A 98 5.77 18.82 23.35
CA PRO A 98 5.55 17.58 22.59
C PRO A 98 4.09 17.38 22.18
N LYS A 99 3.16 17.77 23.05
CA LYS A 99 1.70 17.68 22.83
C LYS A 99 1.16 18.56 21.71
N ILE A 100 1.95 19.54 21.25
CA ILE A 100 1.57 20.46 20.17
C ILE A 100 2.36 20.13 18.91
N VAL A 101 3.69 20.04 19.04
CA VAL A 101 4.58 19.89 17.88
C VAL A 101 4.39 18.54 17.19
N ILE A 102 4.27 17.45 17.93
CA ILE A 102 4.18 16.10 17.34
C ILE A 102 2.87 15.87 16.59
N PRO A 103 1.68 16.23 17.13
CA PRO A 103 0.45 16.16 16.35
C PRO A 103 0.47 17.01 15.08
N ILE A 104 1.08 18.21 15.12
CA ILE A 104 1.23 19.05 13.93
C ILE A 104 2.14 18.37 12.90
N ALA A 105 3.31 17.87 13.32
CA ALA A 105 4.24 17.15 12.46
C ALA A 105 3.58 15.95 11.77
N ARG A 106 2.84 15.13 12.54
CA ARG A 106 2.06 14.00 12.01
C ARG A 106 0.98 14.43 11.04
N LYS A 107 0.27 15.53 11.33
CA LYS A 107 -0.79 16.08 10.46
C LYS A 107 -0.22 16.57 9.13
N VAL A 108 0.93 17.24 9.15
CA VAL A 108 1.63 17.69 7.94
C VAL A 108 2.04 16.50 7.09
N LEU A 109 2.69 15.49 7.68
CA LEU A 109 3.04 14.28 6.94
C LEU A 109 1.81 13.60 6.33
N ARG A 110 0.75 13.41 7.13
CA ARG A 110 -0.51 12.82 6.65
C ARG A 110 -1.10 13.61 5.49
N LYS A 111 -1.00 14.94 5.50
CA LYS A 111 -1.45 15.78 4.38
C LYS A 111 -0.57 15.61 3.14
N MET A 112 0.73 15.43 3.31
CA MET A 112 1.66 15.20 2.21
C MET A 112 1.42 13.85 1.52
N VAL A 113 1.26 12.76 2.29
CA VAL A 113 1.05 11.40 1.73
C VAL A 113 -0.41 11.05 1.51
N GLY A 114 -1.36 11.86 1.99
CA GLY A 114 -2.79 11.55 1.96
C GLY A 114 -3.41 11.42 0.58
N HIS A 115 -2.70 11.84 -0.48
CA HIS A 115 -3.12 11.61 -1.87
C HIS A 115 -2.74 10.21 -2.39
N LEU A 116 -1.88 9.48 -1.69
CA LEU A 116 -1.46 8.11 -2.01
C LEU A 116 -2.32 7.03 -1.34
N ILE A 117 -3.14 7.43 -0.36
CA ILE A 117 -3.96 6.52 0.43
C ILE A 117 -5.42 6.97 0.40
N VAL A 118 -6.33 6.02 0.32
CA VAL A 118 -7.76 6.28 0.43
C VAL A 118 -8.22 5.87 1.82
N ASP A 119 -8.94 6.77 2.50
CA ASP A 119 -9.56 6.46 3.79
C ASP A 119 -10.67 5.42 3.58
N ALA A 120 -10.47 4.23 4.16
CA ALA A 120 -11.36 3.08 3.99
C ALA A 120 -12.67 3.18 4.79
N THR A 121 -12.88 4.25 5.56
CA THR A 121 -14.16 4.47 6.26
C THR A 121 -15.32 4.65 5.27
N ASP A 122 -16.46 4.03 5.57
CA ASP A 122 -17.62 4.01 4.67
C ASP A 122 -18.07 5.42 4.24
N SER A 123 -17.94 6.41 5.13
CA SER A 123 -18.31 7.80 4.90
C SER A 123 -17.43 8.53 3.89
N LYS A 124 -16.20 8.06 3.64
CA LYS A 124 -15.22 8.71 2.76
C LYS A 124 -14.88 7.89 1.53
N LEU A 125 -14.86 6.57 1.65
CA LEU A 125 -14.46 5.66 0.58
C LEU A 125 -15.30 5.86 -0.68
N GLY A 126 -16.64 5.88 -0.57
CA GLY A 126 -17.52 6.01 -1.73
C GLY A 126 -17.29 7.29 -2.56
N LYS A 127 -17.03 8.42 -1.88
CA LYS A 127 -16.72 9.69 -2.55
C LYS A 127 -15.38 9.62 -3.29
N ALA A 128 -14.37 8.99 -2.68
CA ALA A 128 -13.06 8.79 -3.30
C ALA A 128 -13.15 7.87 -4.53
N LEU A 129 -13.82 6.72 -4.41
CA LEU A 129 -14.02 5.77 -5.52
C LEU A 129 -14.78 6.43 -6.68
N THR A 130 -15.84 7.18 -6.39
CA THR A 130 -16.60 7.93 -7.41
C THR A 130 -15.71 8.92 -8.15
N GLN A 131 -14.85 9.65 -7.45
CA GLN A 131 -13.97 10.64 -8.06
C GLN A 131 -12.88 9.98 -8.93
N LEU A 132 -12.32 8.86 -8.48
CA LEU A 132 -11.31 8.10 -9.21
C LEU A 132 -11.90 7.44 -10.46
N ARG A 133 -13.09 6.85 -10.38
CA ARG A 133 -13.75 6.20 -11.53
C ARG A 133 -14.12 7.16 -12.66
N LYS A 134 -14.28 8.45 -12.40
CA LYS A 134 -14.46 9.47 -13.47
C LYS A 134 -13.28 9.51 -14.45
N GLN A 135 -12.12 9.01 -14.05
CA GLN A 135 -10.92 8.93 -14.88
C GLN A 135 -10.89 7.67 -15.75
N GLN A 136 -11.97 6.87 -15.76
CA GLN A 136 -12.08 5.61 -16.52
C GLN A 136 -10.97 4.60 -16.17
N VAL A 137 -10.53 4.59 -14.92
CA VAL A 137 -9.54 3.64 -14.39
C VAL A 137 -10.21 2.54 -13.57
N SER A 138 -9.72 1.30 -13.72
CA SER A 138 -10.05 0.19 -12.83
C SER A 138 -9.25 0.29 -11.54
N LEU A 139 -9.90 0.07 -10.39
CA LEU A 139 -9.29 0.29 -9.07
C LEU A 139 -9.05 -1.03 -8.36
N ASN A 140 -7.79 -1.41 -8.18
CA ASN A 140 -7.41 -2.47 -7.26
C ASN A 140 -7.31 -1.90 -5.84
N LEU A 141 -8.16 -2.38 -4.93
CA LEU A 141 -8.15 -1.94 -3.54
C LEU A 141 -7.42 -2.94 -2.64
N ASN A 142 -6.37 -2.46 -1.99
CA ASN A 142 -5.71 -3.17 -0.90
C ASN A 142 -5.88 -2.38 0.39
N LEU A 143 -6.44 -3.01 1.43
CA LEU A 143 -6.48 -2.39 2.75
C LEU A 143 -5.03 -2.28 3.26
N LEU A 144 -4.65 -1.18 3.90
CA LEU A 144 -3.33 -1.11 4.55
C LEU A 144 -3.42 -1.68 5.97
N SER A 145 -2.49 -2.53 6.36
CA SER A 145 -2.41 -3.08 7.71
C SER A 145 -0.97 -3.38 8.07
N GLU A 146 -0.72 -3.42 9.39
CA GLU A 146 0.54 -3.88 9.95
C GLU A 146 0.68 -5.41 9.78
N ALA A 147 1.87 -5.93 10.08
CA ALA A 147 2.09 -7.36 10.08
C ALA A 147 1.12 -8.05 11.05
N VAL A 148 0.48 -9.12 10.61
CA VAL A 148 -0.41 -9.92 11.46
C VAL A 148 0.45 -10.74 12.42
N LEU A 149 0.35 -10.46 13.71
CA LEU A 149 1.09 -11.15 14.77
C LEU A 149 0.25 -12.21 15.49
N GLY A 150 -1.06 -12.25 15.22
CA GLY A 150 -1.96 -13.22 15.84
C GLY A 150 -3.32 -13.37 15.17
N GLU A 151 -4.10 -14.33 15.66
CA GLU A 151 -5.36 -14.75 15.06
C GLU A 151 -6.45 -13.67 15.04
N THR A 152 -6.50 -12.84 16.08
CA THR A 152 -7.45 -11.73 16.15
C THR A 152 -7.20 -10.70 15.05
N GLU A 153 -5.94 -10.42 14.74
CA GLU A 153 -5.56 -9.48 13.68
C GLU A 153 -5.83 -10.07 12.30
N ALA A 154 -5.51 -11.35 12.10
CA ALA A 154 -5.81 -12.10 10.87
C ALA A 154 -7.32 -12.07 10.56
N THR A 155 -8.14 -12.37 11.57
CA THR A 155 -9.60 -12.35 11.44
C THR A 155 -10.10 -10.95 11.12
N ARG A 156 -9.66 -9.93 11.88
CA ARG A 156 -10.05 -8.53 11.65
C ARG A 156 -9.69 -8.08 10.23
N ARG A 157 -8.52 -8.48 9.74
CA ARG A 157 -8.03 -8.16 8.40
C ARG A 157 -8.92 -8.78 7.32
N LEU A 158 -9.21 -10.07 7.44
CA LEU A 158 -10.08 -10.78 6.51
C LEU A 158 -11.50 -10.20 6.51
N GLU A 159 -12.07 -9.90 7.67
CA GLU A 159 -13.40 -9.26 7.78
C GLU A 159 -13.42 -7.86 7.15
N GLY A 160 -12.34 -7.09 7.31
CA GLY A 160 -12.16 -5.81 6.62
C GLY A 160 -12.22 -5.98 5.09
N THR A 161 -11.48 -6.95 4.55
CA THR A 161 -11.47 -7.22 3.10
C THR A 161 -12.82 -7.74 2.62
N LYS A 162 -13.50 -8.61 3.38
CA LYS A 162 -14.86 -9.06 3.08
C LYS A 162 -15.84 -7.90 3.02
N LYS A 163 -15.81 -6.99 4.02
CA LYS A 163 -16.64 -5.79 4.04
C LYS A 163 -16.38 -4.90 2.82
N LEU A 164 -15.12 -4.76 2.43
CA LEU A 164 -14.74 -3.99 1.25
C LEU A 164 -15.27 -4.64 -0.04
N LEU A 165 -15.06 -5.95 -0.20
CA LEU A 165 -15.49 -6.72 -1.37
C LEU A 165 -17.02 -6.81 -1.47
N ALA A 166 -17.75 -6.83 -0.36
CA ALA A 166 -19.21 -6.89 -0.33
C ALA A 166 -19.89 -5.61 -0.86
N ARG A 167 -19.15 -4.51 -1.03
CA ARG A 167 -19.71 -3.26 -1.57
C ARG A 167 -20.00 -3.38 -3.05
N ASP A 168 -21.12 -2.80 -3.49
CA ASP A 168 -21.49 -2.74 -4.92
C ASP A 168 -20.54 -1.86 -5.74
N ASP A 169 -19.92 -0.88 -5.09
CA ASP A 169 -18.96 0.03 -5.71
C ASP A 169 -17.51 -0.50 -5.64
N VAL A 170 -17.28 -1.78 -5.37
CA VAL A 170 -15.94 -2.42 -5.38
C VAL A 170 -15.97 -3.67 -6.24
N ASP A 171 -15.10 -3.71 -7.25
CA ASP A 171 -15.00 -4.77 -8.24
C ASP A 171 -13.66 -5.50 -8.19
N TYR A 172 -12.64 -4.94 -7.52
CA TYR A 172 -11.32 -5.55 -7.43
C TYR A 172 -10.69 -5.27 -6.05
N VAL A 173 -10.39 -6.34 -5.30
CA VAL A 173 -9.55 -6.29 -4.09
C VAL A 173 -8.27 -7.13 -4.22
N SER A 174 -7.23 -6.76 -3.48
CA SER A 174 -6.05 -7.60 -3.25
C SER A 174 -5.97 -8.07 -1.81
N ILE A 175 -5.56 -9.31 -1.62
CA ILE A 175 -5.27 -9.89 -0.31
C ILE A 175 -3.94 -10.63 -0.35
N LYS A 176 -3.21 -10.57 0.75
CA LYS A 176 -1.96 -11.30 0.97
C LYS A 176 -2.22 -12.56 1.77
N VAL A 177 -1.55 -13.66 1.42
CA VAL A 177 -1.67 -14.92 2.16
C VAL A 177 -1.17 -14.77 3.60
N SER A 178 -0.09 -14.03 3.83
CA SER A 178 0.40 -13.76 5.19
C SER A 178 -0.60 -13.02 6.07
N ALA A 179 -1.57 -12.32 5.46
CA ALA A 179 -2.53 -11.50 6.18
C ALA A 179 -3.76 -12.29 6.65
N THR A 180 -3.90 -13.57 6.27
CA THR A 180 -5.07 -14.40 6.60
C THR A 180 -4.86 -15.31 7.81
N VAL A 181 -3.62 -15.52 8.24
CA VAL A 181 -3.26 -16.40 9.36
C VAL A 181 -2.16 -15.77 10.22
N ALA A 182 -2.05 -16.21 11.48
CA ALA A 182 -0.94 -15.81 12.34
C ALA A 182 0.42 -16.32 11.80
N PRO A 183 1.57 -15.81 12.31
CA PRO A 183 2.90 -16.21 11.86
C PRO A 183 3.07 -17.74 11.85
N GLN A 184 3.45 -18.26 10.68
CA GLN A 184 3.35 -19.67 10.32
C GLN A 184 4.42 -20.54 11.00
N GLN A 185 4.05 -21.78 11.33
CA GLN A 185 5.04 -22.82 11.65
C GLN A 185 5.60 -23.38 10.34
N ARG A 186 6.90 -23.23 10.12
CA ARG A 186 7.58 -23.65 8.88
C ARG A 186 7.49 -25.16 8.56
N TRP A 187 6.97 -25.96 9.48
CA TRP A 187 6.97 -27.42 9.41
C TRP A 187 5.59 -28.03 9.08
N GLY A 188 4.51 -27.24 9.10
CA GLY A 188 3.14 -27.70 8.85
C GLY A 188 2.55 -27.10 7.58
N PHE A 189 3.16 -27.38 6.43
CA PHE A 189 2.79 -26.76 5.16
C PHE A 189 1.35 -27.09 4.74
N GLU A 190 0.96 -28.37 4.75
CA GLU A 190 -0.37 -28.80 4.31
C GLU A 190 -1.49 -28.31 5.23
N GLU A 191 -1.25 -28.32 6.55
CA GLU A 191 -2.18 -27.75 7.53
C GLU A 191 -2.35 -26.25 7.29
N THR A 192 -1.24 -25.54 7.06
CA THR A 192 -1.26 -24.10 6.78
C THR A 192 -2.03 -23.79 5.49
N VAL A 193 -1.80 -24.54 4.41
CA VAL A 193 -2.56 -24.42 3.17
C VAL A 193 -4.05 -24.61 3.43
N THR A 194 -4.41 -25.68 4.15
CA THR A 194 -5.81 -26.00 4.46
C THR A 194 -6.48 -24.88 5.24
N ASP A 195 -5.85 -24.40 6.30
CA ASP A 195 -6.35 -23.30 7.14
C ASP A 195 -6.56 -22.01 6.34
N ILE A 196 -5.61 -21.66 5.47
CA ILE A 196 -5.71 -20.46 4.63
C ILE A 196 -6.85 -20.59 3.61
N VAL A 197 -6.95 -21.75 2.94
CA VAL A 197 -8.02 -22.02 1.97
C VAL A 197 -9.38 -21.90 2.64
N GLU A 198 -9.57 -22.50 3.81
CA GLU A 198 -10.82 -22.41 4.57
C GLU A 198 -11.19 -20.98 4.95
N ARG A 199 -10.20 -20.16 5.33
CA ARG A 199 -10.41 -18.75 5.67
C ARG A 199 -10.69 -17.87 4.47
N LEU A 200 -10.06 -18.15 3.34
CA LEU A 200 -10.26 -17.40 2.10
C LEU A 200 -11.56 -17.78 1.38
N ARG A 201 -12.05 -19.01 1.52
CA ARG A 201 -13.24 -19.51 0.83
C ARG A 201 -14.46 -18.56 0.94
N PRO A 202 -14.83 -18.01 2.11
CA PRO A 202 -15.97 -17.09 2.20
C PRO A 202 -15.75 -15.78 1.40
N LEU A 203 -14.51 -15.33 1.22
CA LEU A 203 -14.22 -14.16 0.37
C LEU A 203 -14.48 -14.47 -1.11
N TYR A 204 -14.09 -15.66 -1.57
CA TYR A 204 -14.31 -16.12 -2.94
C TYR A 204 -15.80 -16.39 -3.22
N GLN A 205 -16.55 -16.87 -2.24
CA GLN A 205 -18.01 -17.03 -2.32
C GLN A 205 -18.74 -15.69 -2.50
N ILE A 206 -18.27 -14.61 -1.86
CA ILE A 206 -18.79 -13.25 -2.10
C ILE A 206 -18.54 -12.83 -3.56
N ALA A 207 -17.38 -13.16 -4.12
CA ALA A 207 -17.05 -12.82 -5.50
C ALA A 207 -17.91 -13.57 -6.52
N VAL A 208 -18.15 -14.87 -6.31
CA VAL A 208 -19.00 -15.69 -7.20
C VAL A 208 -20.48 -15.32 -7.13
N SER A 209 -20.98 -15.00 -5.93
CA SER A 209 -22.40 -14.66 -5.74
C SER A 209 -22.76 -13.22 -6.14
N ALA A 210 -21.78 -12.39 -6.49
CA ALA A 210 -22.02 -11.01 -6.88
C ALA A 210 -22.75 -10.90 -8.22
N LYS A 211 -23.65 -9.91 -8.34
CA LYS A 211 -24.38 -9.62 -9.59
C LYS A 211 -23.49 -9.12 -10.74
N GLY A 212 -22.24 -8.79 -10.45
CA GLY A 212 -21.25 -8.35 -11.43
C GLY A 212 -19.91 -9.05 -11.18
N THR A 213 -18.96 -8.84 -12.07
CA THR A 213 -17.63 -9.45 -11.93
C THR A 213 -16.87 -8.81 -10.77
N LYS A 214 -16.50 -9.62 -9.78
CA LYS A 214 -15.54 -9.26 -8.75
C LYS A 214 -14.26 -10.05 -8.96
N PHE A 215 -13.13 -9.35 -8.88
CA PHE A 215 -11.80 -9.91 -9.03
C PHE A 215 -11.08 -9.89 -7.67
N ILE A 216 -10.51 -11.02 -7.29
CA ILE A 216 -9.65 -11.14 -6.11
C ILE A 216 -8.23 -11.39 -6.63
N ASN A 217 -7.30 -10.51 -6.26
CA ASN A 217 -5.88 -10.73 -6.47
C ASN A 217 -5.24 -11.29 -5.21
N LEU A 218 -4.55 -12.42 -5.33
CA LEU A 218 -3.75 -13.00 -4.28
C LEU A 218 -2.30 -12.51 -4.44
N ASP A 219 -1.93 -11.50 -3.66
CA ASP A 219 -0.63 -10.85 -3.76
C ASP A 219 0.50 -11.85 -3.47
N MET A 220 1.43 -11.97 -4.41
CA MET A 220 2.70 -12.68 -4.19
C MET A 220 3.62 -11.85 -3.30
N GLU A 221 4.10 -12.45 -2.22
CA GLU A 221 4.93 -11.78 -1.22
C GLU A 221 6.42 -12.10 -1.40
N GLU A 222 7.13 -12.46 -0.33
CA GLU A 222 8.54 -12.84 -0.40
C GLU A 222 8.69 -14.23 -1.02
N TYR A 223 9.88 -14.53 -1.56
CA TYR A 223 10.16 -15.83 -2.19
C TYR A 223 9.85 -17.03 -1.28
N LYS A 224 10.00 -16.87 0.04
CA LYS A 224 9.69 -17.92 1.02
C LYS A 224 8.21 -18.33 1.01
N ASP A 225 7.31 -17.43 0.58
CA ASP A 225 5.86 -17.63 0.58
C ASP A 225 5.33 -18.06 -0.80
N LEU A 226 6.20 -18.18 -1.81
CA LEU A 226 5.84 -18.50 -3.20
C LEU A 226 5.08 -19.83 -3.30
N ALA A 227 5.68 -20.90 -2.77
CA ALA A 227 5.08 -22.24 -2.84
C ALA A 227 3.73 -22.29 -2.13
N LEU A 228 3.64 -21.65 -0.97
CA LEU A 228 2.40 -21.57 -0.20
C LEU A 228 1.31 -20.83 -0.97
N THR A 229 1.65 -19.66 -1.52
CA THR A 229 0.70 -18.82 -2.26
C THR A 229 0.20 -19.52 -3.51
N MET A 230 1.08 -20.19 -4.25
CA MET A 230 0.70 -20.98 -5.42
C MET A 230 -0.22 -22.15 -5.06
N GLU A 231 0.07 -22.87 -3.99
CA GLU A 231 -0.74 -24.01 -3.55
C GLU A 231 -2.14 -23.56 -3.08
N VAL A 232 -2.19 -22.52 -2.24
CA VAL A 232 -3.46 -21.90 -1.79
C VAL A 232 -4.30 -21.44 -2.98
N PHE A 233 -3.69 -20.73 -3.93
CA PHE A 233 -4.36 -20.24 -5.13
C PHE A 233 -4.92 -21.40 -5.97
N THR A 234 -4.10 -22.41 -6.23
CA THR A 234 -4.48 -23.58 -7.04
C THR A 234 -5.59 -24.37 -6.38
N ARG A 235 -5.50 -24.63 -5.07
CA ARG A 235 -6.51 -25.40 -4.33
C ARG A 235 -7.85 -24.69 -4.28
N LEU A 236 -7.85 -23.37 -4.03
CA LEU A 236 -9.06 -22.56 -4.08
C LEU A 236 -9.70 -22.62 -5.48
N LEU A 237 -8.98 -22.24 -6.53
CA LEU A 237 -9.58 -22.17 -7.87
C LEU A 237 -9.90 -23.54 -8.50
N SER A 238 -9.41 -24.63 -7.91
CA SER A 238 -9.79 -25.99 -8.28
C SER A 238 -11.12 -26.43 -7.66
N GLU A 239 -11.67 -25.71 -6.67
CA GLU A 239 -12.98 -26.02 -6.10
C GLU A 239 -14.08 -25.83 -7.17
N PRO A 240 -15.03 -26.77 -7.32
CA PRO A 240 -16.08 -26.69 -8.34
C PRO A 240 -16.87 -25.38 -8.33
N GLU A 241 -17.09 -24.81 -7.14
CA GLU A 241 -17.78 -23.54 -6.91
C GLU A 241 -17.06 -22.35 -7.57
N PHE A 242 -15.73 -22.41 -7.75
CA PHE A 242 -14.90 -21.29 -8.21
C PHE A 242 -14.37 -21.45 -9.64
N THR A 243 -14.75 -22.51 -10.35
CA THR A 243 -14.27 -22.81 -11.73
C THR A 243 -14.50 -21.71 -12.76
N ASN A 244 -15.54 -20.88 -12.57
CA ASN A 244 -15.85 -19.76 -13.47
C ASN A 244 -15.41 -18.39 -12.90
N LEU A 245 -14.80 -18.37 -11.73
CA LEU A 245 -14.32 -17.13 -11.12
C LEU A 245 -13.02 -16.68 -11.79
N ARG A 246 -12.93 -15.39 -12.11
CA ARG A 246 -11.68 -14.75 -12.50
C ARG A 246 -10.97 -14.22 -11.26
N ALA A 247 -9.83 -14.81 -10.92
CA ALA A 247 -8.92 -14.38 -9.87
C ALA A 247 -7.47 -14.52 -10.37
N GLY A 248 -6.52 -13.85 -9.74
CA GLY A 248 -5.11 -13.85 -10.14
C GLY A 248 -4.16 -13.50 -9.02
#